data_AF-A0A7J6PQR5-F1
#
_entry.id   AF-A0A7J6PQR5-F1
#
_cell.length_a   1.000
_cell.length_b   1.000
_cell.length_c   1.000
_cell.angle_alpha   90.00
_cell.angle_beta   90.00
_cell.angle_gamma   90.00
#
_symmetry.space_group_name_H-M   'P 1'
#
loop_
_entity.id
_entity.type
_entity.pdbx_description
1 polymer ?
#
loop_
_entity_poly.entity_id
_entity_poly.type
_entity_poly.pdbx_seq_one_letter_code
_entity_poly.pdbx_strand_id
1 'polypeptide(L)'
;QTVYNDTFRWDIDKGEWKKIEPPVSPKPRCAHQAVLVNNRYVYIFGGEFSTVSQFHHYRDLWRFDLKTNLWEEIKATGDRPSQRSGHRMLVWKGYIILFGGFYDTFRECKYFNDLHMFNITEEKWYKVDFSSVPSLNLPAPRVS
;
A
#
# COMPACT_ATOMS: atom_id res chain seq x y z
N GLN A 1 -20.25 -7.40 -2.12
CA GLN A 1 -19.53 -6.12 -2.20
C GLN A 1 -18.89 -6.00 -3.58
N THR A 2 -19.03 -4.85 -4.23
CA THR A 2 -18.34 -4.56 -5.50
C THR A 2 -17.03 -3.85 -5.17
N VAL A 3 -15.93 -4.27 -5.79
CA VAL A 3 -14.59 -3.68 -5.60
C VAL A 3 -14.14 -3.11 -6.93
N TYR A 4 -13.59 -1.90 -6.92
CA TYR A 4 -13.23 -1.14 -8.11
C TYR A 4 -11.71 -0.99 -8.26
N ASN A 5 -11.27 -0.71 -9.48
CA ASN A 5 -9.90 -0.31 -9.84
C ASN A 5 -9.85 0.98 -10.66
N ASP A 6 -10.93 1.75 -10.65
CA ASP A 6 -11.01 3.01 -11.35
C ASP A 6 -10.10 4.06 -10.69
N THR A 7 -9.65 5.01 -11.50
CA THR A 7 -8.89 6.16 -11.03
C THR A 7 -9.65 7.42 -11.40
N PHE A 8 -10.01 8.20 -10.38
CA PHE A 8 -10.65 9.49 -10.54
C PHE A 8 -9.78 10.60 -9.96
N ARG A 9 -9.84 11.77 -10.59
CA ARG A 9 -9.18 12.98 -10.12
C ARG A 9 -10.22 14.08 -9.99
N TRP A 10 -10.24 14.74 -8.83
CA TRP A 10 -11.03 15.94 -8.65
C TRP A 10 -10.22 17.16 -9.11
N ASP A 11 -10.77 17.93 -10.04
CA ASP A 11 -10.25 19.24 -10.42
C ASP A 11 -10.90 20.29 -9.51
N ILE A 12 -10.10 20.88 -8.61
CA ILE A 12 -10.60 21.84 -7.61
C ILE A 12 -11.04 23.15 -8.28
N ASP A 13 -10.34 23.59 -9.31
CA ASP A 13 -10.60 24.87 -9.97
C ASP A 13 -11.90 24.82 -10.78
N LYS A 14 -12.19 23.65 -11.37
CA LYS A 14 -13.42 23.41 -12.14
C LYS A 14 -14.57 22.82 -11.34
N GLY A 15 -14.27 22.24 -10.18
CA GLY A 15 -15.25 21.51 -9.38
C GLY A 15 -15.82 20.29 -10.10
N GLU A 16 -14.98 19.52 -10.81
CA GLU A 16 -15.42 18.34 -11.56
C GLU A 16 -14.57 17.09 -11.29
N TRP A 17 -15.21 15.92 -11.33
CA TRP A 17 -14.52 14.63 -11.35
C TRP A 17 -14.12 14.28 -12.77
N LYS A 18 -12.83 14.01 -12.96
CA LYS A 18 -12.30 13.47 -14.20
C LYS A 18 -11.92 12.00 -14.01
N LYS A 19 -12.54 11.12 -14.78
CA LYS A 19 -12.11 9.73 -14.89
C LYS A 19 -10.79 9.68 -15.65
N ILE A 20 -9.83 8.94 -15.13
CA ILE A 20 -8.55 8.66 -15.76
C ILE A 20 -8.57 7.22 -16.23
N GLU A 21 -8.16 6.99 -17.49
CA GLU A 21 -8.16 5.66 -18.12
C GLU A 21 -6.74 5.29 -18.56
N PRO A 22 -5.86 4.93 -17.60
CA PRO A 22 -4.51 4.50 -17.92
C PRO A 22 -4.52 3.10 -18.54
N PRO A 23 -3.57 2.78 -19.43
CA PRO A 23 -3.52 1.51 -20.15
C PRO A 23 -3.26 0.31 -19.23
N VAL A 24 -2.63 0.56 -18.07
CA VAL A 24 -2.36 -0.43 -17.03
C VAL A 24 -2.82 0.17 -15.70
N SER A 25 -3.31 -0.66 -14.78
CA SER A 25 -3.76 -0.25 -13.47
C SER A 25 -3.62 -1.38 -12.45
N PRO A 26 -3.53 -1.05 -11.15
CA PRO A 26 -3.69 -2.03 -10.08
C PRO A 26 -5.02 -2.79 -10.24
N LYS A 27 -5.03 -4.08 -9.87
CA LYS A 27 -6.29 -4.86 -9.79
C LYS A 27 -7.26 -4.26 -8.75
N PRO A 28 -8.58 -4.52 -8.88
CA PRO A 28 -9.57 -4.00 -7.94
C PRO A 28 -9.23 -4.31 -6.49
N ARG A 29 -9.26 -3.30 -5.62
CA ARG A 29 -8.84 -3.42 -4.22
C ARG A 29 -9.50 -2.41 -3.30
N CYS A 30 -9.68 -2.77 -2.04
CA CYS A 30 -10.02 -1.88 -0.93
C CYS A 30 -8.97 -2.00 0.19
N ALA A 31 -9.07 -1.16 1.23
CA ALA A 31 -8.19 -1.17 2.41
C ALA A 31 -6.67 -1.13 2.12
N HIS A 32 -6.29 -0.68 0.92
CA HIS A 32 -4.92 -0.32 0.58
C HIS A 32 -4.59 1.02 1.24
N GLN A 33 -3.31 1.35 1.32
CA GLN A 33 -2.86 2.68 1.74
C GLN A 33 -2.23 3.40 0.57
N ALA A 34 -2.33 4.73 0.60
CA ALA A 34 -1.79 5.61 -0.42
C ALA A 34 -0.94 6.71 0.23
N VAL A 35 0.19 7.05 -0.38
CA VAL A 35 1.03 8.17 0.04
C VAL A 35 1.50 9.00 -1.15
N LEU A 36 1.59 10.32 -0.95
CA LEU A 36 2.13 11.25 -1.94
C LEU A 36 3.63 11.46 -1.70
N VAL A 37 4.42 11.31 -2.76
CA VAL A 37 5.86 11.49 -2.77
C VAL A 37 6.23 12.58 -3.78
N ASN A 38 7.07 13.52 -3.34
CA ASN A 38 7.65 14.60 -4.17
C ASN A 38 6.60 15.41 -4.96
N ASN A 39 5.38 15.54 -4.44
CA ASN A 39 4.23 16.17 -5.11
C ASN A 39 3.96 15.69 -6.55
N ARG A 40 4.41 14.48 -6.88
CA ARG A 40 4.31 13.93 -8.23
C ARG A 40 3.80 12.51 -8.25
N TYR A 41 4.25 11.68 -7.31
CA TYR A 41 3.99 10.25 -7.35
C TYR A 41 3.08 9.83 -6.21
N VAL A 42 1.96 9.19 -6.53
CA VAL A 42 1.12 8.52 -5.53
C VAL A 42 1.50 7.06 -5.50
N TYR A 43 2.00 6.59 -4.37
CA TYR A 43 2.29 5.18 -4.16
C TYR A 43 1.14 4.51 -3.44
N ILE A 44 0.78 3.30 -3.86
CA ILE A 44 -0.15 2.44 -3.14
C ILE A 44 0.48 1.08 -2.88
N PHE A 45 0.20 0.51 -1.71
CA PHE A 45 0.64 -0.84 -1.37
C PHE A 45 -0.52 -1.69 -0.83
N GLY A 46 -0.50 -2.97 -1.19
CA GLY A 46 -1.36 -3.99 -0.63
C GLY A 46 -2.85 -3.68 -0.80
N GLY A 47 -3.60 -3.93 0.28
CA GLY A 47 -5.06 -3.93 0.25
C GLY A 47 -5.61 -5.32 -0.06
N GLU A 48 -6.91 -5.41 -0.26
CA GLU A 48 -7.59 -6.68 -0.49
C GLU A 48 -8.66 -6.57 -1.57
N PHE A 49 -8.87 -7.66 -2.28
CA PHE A 49 -10.06 -7.89 -3.07
C PHE A 49 -11.03 -8.71 -2.21
N SER A 50 -12.14 -8.09 -1.80
CA SER A 50 -13.15 -8.70 -0.93
C SER A 50 -14.51 -8.70 -1.60
N THR A 51 -14.99 -9.89 -1.94
CA THR A 51 -16.33 -10.15 -2.46
C THR A 51 -17.00 -11.24 -1.63
N VAL A 52 -18.26 -11.56 -1.93
CA VAL A 52 -19.00 -12.60 -1.20
C VAL A 52 -18.35 -13.99 -1.36
N SER A 53 -17.67 -14.25 -2.48
CA SER A 53 -17.13 -15.56 -2.83
C SER A 53 -15.61 -15.62 -2.91
N GLN A 54 -14.93 -14.47 -2.98
CA GLN A 54 -13.48 -14.39 -3.14
C GLN A 54 -12.90 -13.37 -2.18
N PHE A 55 -11.80 -13.76 -1.55
CA PHE A 55 -11.02 -12.91 -0.67
C PHE A 55 -9.53 -13.09 -0.96
N HIS A 56 -8.84 -11.99 -1.22
CA HIS A 56 -7.41 -12.01 -1.57
C HIS A 56 -6.70 -10.75 -1.11
N HIS A 57 -5.63 -10.90 -0.31
CA HIS A 57 -4.75 -9.79 0.01
C HIS A 57 -3.65 -9.61 -1.04
N TYR A 58 -3.43 -8.36 -1.41
CA TYR A 58 -2.34 -7.96 -2.29
C TYR A 58 -1.05 -7.67 -1.52
N ARG A 59 0.08 -7.78 -2.22
CA ARG A 59 1.44 -7.42 -1.73
C ARG A 59 2.22 -6.57 -2.75
N ASP A 60 1.55 -6.11 -3.78
CA ASP A 60 2.15 -5.32 -4.86
C ASP A 60 2.30 -3.85 -4.42
N LEU A 61 3.30 -3.19 -4.98
CA LEU A 61 3.57 -1.76 -4.83
C LEU A 61 3.33 -1.12 -6.20
N TRP A 62 2.47 -0.11 -6.24
CA TRP A 62 2.18 0.63 -7.47
C TRP A 62 2.49 2.10 -7.27
N ARG A 63 2.86 2.77 -8.36
CA ARG A 63 3.13 4.20 -8.43
C ARG A 63 2.28 4.81 -9.53
N PHE A 64 1.57 5.89 -9.22
CA PHE A 64 0.88 6.74 -10.19
C PHE A 64 1.64 8.05 -10.37
N ASP A 65 2.00 8.40 -11.60
CA ASP A 65 2.61 9.70 -11.91
C ASP A 65 1.51 10.72 -12.21
N LEU A 66 1.34 11.71 -11.33
CA LEU A 66 0.34 12.79 -11.47
C LEU A 66 0.56 13.67 -12.70
N LYS A 67 1.76 13.66 -13.30
CA LYS A 67 2.06 14.42 -14.51
C LYS A 67 1.58 13.69 -15.76
N THR A 68 1.81 12.38 -15.85
CA THR A 68 1.48 11.57 -17.03
C THR A 68 0.14 10.86 -16.92
N ASN A 69 -0.43 10.79 -15.70
CA ASN A 69 -1.59 10.00 -15.35
C ASN A 69 -1.43 8.50 -15.66
N LEU A 70 -0.22 7.96 -15.48
CA LEU A 70 0.08 6.56 -15.72
C LEU A 70 0.41 5.83 -14.41
N TRP A 71 -0.10 4.61 -14.30
CA TRP A 71 0.29 3.65 -13.27
C TRP A 71 1.48 2.82 -13.74
N GLU A 72 2.32 2.46 -12.78
CA GLU A 72 3.45 1.55 -12.93
C GLU A 72 3.50 0.61 -11.73
N GLU A 73 3.65 -0.69 -11.95
CA GLU A 73 3.91 -1.63 -10.88
C GLU A 73 5.41 -1.64 -10.56
N ILE A 74 5.76 -1.28 -9.33
CA ILE A 74 7.15 -1.24 -8.89
C ILE A 74 7.59 -2.65 -8.49
N LYS A 75 8.50 -3.22 -9.27
CA LYS A 75 9.12 -4.53 -8.99
C LYS A 75 10.27 -4.38 -7.98
N ALA A 76 9.92 -3.94 -6.77
CA ALA A 76 10.85 -3.67 -5.70
C ALA A 76 11.66 -4.92 -5.27
N THR A 77 12.89 -4.70 -4.83
CA THR A 77 13.77 -5.75 -4.28
C THR A 77 13.82 -5.71 -2.75
N GLY A 78 14.59 -6.64 -2.13
CA GLY A 78 14.82 -6.67 -0.69
C GLY A 78 13.70 -7.32 0.13
N ASP A 79 13.58 -6.90 1.39
CA ASP A 79 12.71 -7.52 2.39
C ASP A 79 11.27 -7.00 2.29
N ARG A 80 10.60 -7.42 1.21
CA ARG A 80 9.24 -6.97 0.89
C ARG A 80 8.24 -7.39 1.97
N PRO A 81 7.31 -6.49 2.37
CA PRO A 81 6.21 -6.88 3.24
C PRO A 81 5.37 -7.99 2.62
N SER A 82 4.85 -8.88 3.45
CA SER A 82 3.86 -9.88 3.04
C SER A 82 2.55 -9.23 2.60
N GLN A 83 1.70 -9.99 1.90
CA GLN A 83 0.35 -9.56 1.56
C GLN A 83 -0.45 -9.17 2.81
N ARG A 84 -1.12 -8.02 2.75
CA ARG A 84 -1.82 -7.42 3.88
C ARG A 84 -2.75 -6.29 3.45
N SER A 85 -3.76 -6.02 4.26
CA SER A 85 -4.62 -4.83 4.18
C SER A 85 -4.72 -4.15 5.55
N GLY A 86 -5.33 -2.97 5.61
CA GLY A 86 -5.58 -2.23 6.85
C GLY A 86 -4.31 -1.84 7.63
N HIS A 87 -3.17 -1.77 6.94
CA HIS A 87 -1.91 -1.25 7.46
C HIS A 87 -1.92 0.30 7.40
N ARG A 88 -0.83 0.94 7.86
CA ARG A 88 -0.57 2.36 7.61
C ARG A 88 0.68 2.56 6.78
N MET A 89 0.66 3.63 5.98
CA MET A 89 1.82 4.12 5.24
C MET A 89 2.03 5.61 5.49
N LEU A 90 3.29 6.04 5.53
CA LEU A 90 3.68 7.45 5.55
C LEU A 90 5.02 7.66 4.84
N VAL A 91 5.34 8.90 4.50
CA VAL A 91 6.62 9.26 3.88
C VAL A 91 7.48 10.01 4.88
N TRP A 92 8.73 9.59 5.04
CA TRP A 92 9.70 10.27 5.89
C TRP A 92 11.12 10.11 5.35
N LYS A 93 11.82 11.25 5.14
CA LYS A 93 13.24 11.32 4.73
C LYS A 93 13.62 10.38 3.57
N GLY A 94 12.83 10.37 2.50
CA GLY A 94 13.11 9.54 1.31
C GLY A 94 12.68 8.07 1.44
N TYR A 95 12.00 7.71 2.53
CA TYR A 95 11.42 6.39 2.72
C TYR A 95 9.90 6.44 2.73
N ILE A 96 9.28 5.41 2.17
CA ILE A 96 7.90 5.06 2.50
C ILE A 96 7.96 4.06 3.65
N ILE A 97 7.36 4.42 4.77
CA ILE A 97 7.29 3.59 5.98
C ILE A 97 5.95 2.89 6.00
N LEU A 98 5.96 1.58 6.22
CA LEU A 98 4.76 0.74 6.36
C LEU A 98 4.78 0.06 7.73
N PHE A 99 3.66 0.11 8.44
CA PHE A 99 3.50 -0.56 9.72
C PHE A 99 2.21 -1.36 9.83
N GLY A 100 2.33 -2.58 10.36
CA GLY A 100 1.21 -3.42 10.77
C GLY A 100 0.32 -3.89 9.62
N GLY A 101 -1.00 -3.88 9.86
CA GLY A 101 -2.02 -4.45 9.01
C GLY A 101 -2.36 -5.88 9.40
N PHE A 102 -3.13 -6.55 8.55
CA PHE A 102 -3.48 -7.94 8.78
C PHE A 102 -3.54 -8.73 7.48
N TYR A 103 -3.45 -10.03 7.64
CA TYR A 103 -3.67 -11.03 6.61
C TYR A 103 -4.72 -11.99 7.14
N ASP A 104 -5.81 -12.13 6.40
CA ASP A 104 -6.88 -13.06 6.72
C ASP A 104 -7.14 -13.99 5.54
N THR A 105 -7.45 -15.22 5.89
CA THR A 105 -7.97 -16.25 5.02
C THR A 105 -8.92 -17.08 5.86
N PHE A 106 -9.79 -17.85 5.20
CA PHE A 106 -10.64 -18.82 5.89
C PHE A 106 -9.89 -19.85 6.77
N ARG A 107 -8.54 -19.89 6.75
CA ARG A 107 -7.69 -20.81 7.51
C ARG A 107 -6.76 -20.14 8.53
N GLU A 108 -6.35 -18.91 8.27
CA GLU A 108 -5.35 -18.18 9.07
C GLU A 108 -5.74 -16.70 9.10
N CYS A 109 -5.84 -16.14 10.31
CA CYS A 109 -5.92 -14.70 10.54
C CYS A 109 -4.68 -14.26 11.33
N LYS A 110 -3.92 -13.32 10.78
CA LYS A 110 -2.67 -12.82 11.32
C LYS A 110 -2.65 -11.30 11.30
N TYR A 111 -2.53 -10.70 12.47
CA TYR A 111 -2.23 -9.28 12.61
C TYR A 111 -0.71 -9.09 12.61
N PHE A 112 -0.25 -7.98 12.04
CA PHE A 112 1.16 -7.63 11.97
C PHE A 112 1.49 -6.45 12.90
N ASN A 113 2.72 -6.45 13.41
CA ASN A 113 3.40 -5.33 14.06
C ASN A 113 4.82 -5.13 13.52
N ASP A 114 5.11 -5.67 12.33
CA ASP A 114 6.37 -5.42 11.66
C ASP A 114 6.40 -4.00 11.06
N LEU A 115 7.62 -3.47 10.97
CA LEU A 115 7.92 -2.17 10.38
C LEU A 115 8.79 -2.40 9.15
N HIS A 116 8.34 -1.87 8.02
CA HIS A 116 9.06 -1.92 6.75
C HIS A 116 9.34 -0.51 6.26
N MET A 117 10.49 -0.33 5.63
CA MET A 117 10.92 0.92 5.02
C MET A 117 11.31 0.67 3.57
N PHE A 118 10.64 1.36 2.64
CA PHE A 118 10.98 1.34 1.23
C PHE A 118 11.82 2.56 0.91
N ASN A 119 13.08 2.35 0.52
CA ASN A 119 13.93 3.41 -0.01
C ASN A 119 13.44 3.77 -1.42
N ILE A 120 12.97 4.99 -1.59
CA ILE A 120 12.34 5.45 -2.83
C ILE A 120 13.35 5.56 -3.98
N THR A 121 14.60 5.90 -3.68
CA THR A 121 15.67 6.06 -4.68
C THR A 121 16.21 4.71 -5.14
N GLU A 122 16.39 3.78 -4.22
CA GLU A 122 16.90 2.42 -4.52
C GLU A 122 15.82 1.46 -5.01
N GLU A 123 14.55 1.84 -4.86
CA GLU A 123 13.38 0.97 -5.03
C GLU A 123 13.53 -0.38 -4.29
N LYS A 124 13.99 -0.31 -3.04
CA LYS A 124 14.32 -1.47 -2.21
C LYS A 124 13.66 -1.40 -0.84
N TRP A 125 13.08 -2.52 -0.42
CA TRP A 125 12.51 -2.70 0.92
C TRP A 125 13.55 -3.17 1.93
N TYR A 126 13.42 -2.66 3.14
CA TYR A 126 14.14 -3.06 4.33
C TYR A 126 13.12 -3.38 5.42
N LYS A 127 13.28 -4.53 6.08
CA LYS A 127 12.52 -4.85 7.29
C LYS A 127 13.31 -4.39 8.49
N VAL A 128 12.69 -3.59 9.35
CA VAL A 128 13.34 -3.15 10.59
C VAL A 128 13.37 -4.32 11.56
N ASP A 129 14.57 -4.66 12.04
CA ASP A 129 14.76 -5.67 13.06
C ASP A 129 14.60 -5.05 14.46
N PHE A 130 13.76 -5.70 15.26
CA PHE A 130 13.50 -5.33 16.65
C PHE A 130 14.07 -6.36 17.64
N SER A 131 14.94 -7.28 17.19
CA SER A 131 15.52 -8.34 18.02
C SER A 131 16.24 -7.84 19.28
N SER A 132 16.79 -6.61 19.24
CA SER A 132 17.43 -5.94 20.38
C SER A 132 16.47 -5.11 21.25
N VAL A 133 15.20 -4.95 20.84
CA VAL A 133 14.20 -4.17 21.56
C VAL A 133 13.38 -5.07 22.50
N PRO A 134 13.23 -4.73 23.79
CA PRO A 134 12.40 -5.50 24.71
C PRO A 134 10.95 -5.61 24.22
N SER A 135 10.37 -6.81 24.30
CA SER A 135 9.03 -7.12 23.79
C SER A 135 7.92 -6.22 24.37
N LEU A 136 8.03 -5.83 25.64
CA LEU A 136 7.08 -4.95 26.31
C LEU A 136 6.99 -3.55 25.68
N ASN A 137 8.02 -3.12 24.96
CA ASN A 137 8.08 -1.80 24.31
C ASN A 137 7.64 -1.82 22.84
N LEU A 138 7.36 -3.00 22.29
CA LEU A 138 6.89 -3.12 20.91
C LEU A 138 5.38 -2.91 20.85
N PRO A 139 4.88 -2.19 19.85
CA PRO A 139 3.45 -2.13 19.64
C PRO A 139 2.91 -3.54 19.36
N ALA A 140 1.82 -3.91 20.02
CA ALA A 140 1.04 -5.11 19.69
C ALA A 140 0.63 -5.15 18.20
N PRO A 141 0.46 -6.33 17.60
CA PRO A 141 -0.12 -6.51 16.26
C PRO A 141 -1.45 -5.77 16.11
N ARG A 142 -1.62 -5.06 14.99
CA ARG A 142 -2.82 -4.21 14.81
C ARG A 142 -3.19 -3.98 13.35
N VAL A 143 -4.49 -3.83 13.16
CA VAL A 143 -5.13 -3.22 11.99
C VAL A 143 -5.54 -1.79 12.35
N SER A 144 -5.67 -0.92 11.35
CA SER A 144 -5.99 0.50 11.54
C SER A 144 -7.00 1.01 10.54
#